data_AF-A0A925Z8J3-F1
#
_entry.id   AF-A0A925Z8J3-F1
#
_cell.length_a   1.000
_cell.length_b   1.000
_cell.length_c   1.000
_cell.angle_alpha   90.00
_cell.angle_beta   90.00
_cell.angle_gamma   90.00
#
_symmetry.space_group_name_H-M   'P 1'
#
loop_
_entity.id
_entity.type
_entity.pdbx_description
1 polymer ?
#
loop_
_entity_poly.entity_id
_entity_poly.type
_entity_poly.pdbx_seq_one_letter_code
_entity_poly.pdbx_strand_id
1 'polypeptide(L)'
;MATNRLLPDRDTLRSAPAAVTASSQRLAESLRRARMTVLCGEPGAGKSALVAEGLLPLLRRRSADAVVSVTRRVPDVVLPFPDRRSRGRASLAEMVIFLDAWNAPPLTSLHDGIDASLRAAGVDPEWHREKLTERLQSLASRFGTRFLLVLDGFEALLQAPDKADAREALTDELAHLLNLPVPANLLITLRADAQELLAPLRRRLYGVSVEVLALEEGRILQVSRAGPAPTPAPSPEPAVSPTSASVSLASAMTRSRAPSPSP
;
A
#
# COMPACT_ATOMS: atom_id res chain seq x y z
N MET A 1 27.12 55.27 1.61
CA MET A 1 26.49 54.26 0.74
C MET A 1 25.50 53.47 1.58
N ALA A 2 24.20 53.76 1.43
CA ALA A 2 23.14 53.19 2.25
C ALA A 2 22.69 51.84 1.66
N THR A 3 22.95 50.75 2.39
CA THR A 3 22.43 49.41 2.09
C THR A 3 20.95 49.34 2.43
N ASN A 4 20.13 49.44 1.38
CA ASN A 4 18.68 49.28 1.44
C ASN A 4 18.37 47.77 1.62
N ARG A 5 18.20 47.33 2.87
CA ARG A 5 17.67 45.99 3.19
C ARG A 5 16.19 45.96 2.86
N LEU A 6 15.84 45.39 1.71
CA LEU A 6 14.48 44.98 1.37
C LEU A 6 13.93 44.09 2.50
N LEU A 7 12.93 44.59 3.22
CA LEU A 7 12.12 43.76 4.10
C LEU A 7 11.37 42.73 3.23
N PRO A 8 11.36 41.45 3.61
CA PRO A 8 10.53 40.46 2.94
C PRO A 8 9.05 40.78 3.17
N ASP A 9 8.31 40.63 2.08
CA ASP A 9 6.89 40.95 1.93
C ASP A 9 6.02 40.17 2.92
N ARG A 10 5.25 40.88 3.77
CA ARG A 10 4.44 40.27 4.85
C ARG A 10 3.30 39.39 4.35
N ASP A 11 2.95 39.46 3.06
CA ASP A 11 1.89 38.67 2.45
C ASP A 11 2.29 37.21 2.16
N THR A 12 3.60 36.89 2.15
CA THR A 12 4.07 35.51 1.94
C THR A 12 3.77 34.57 3.11
N LEU A 13 3.58 35.08 4.33
CA LEU A 13 3.36 34.25 5.52
C LEU A 13 1.91 33.80 5.72
N ARG A 14 0.93 34.41 5.02
CA ARG A 14 -0.50 34.07 5.19
C ARG A 14 -1.02 33.03 4.21
N SER A 15 -0.34 32.77 3.09
CA SER A 15 -0.76 31.80 2.06
C SER A 15 -0.21 30.38 2.27
N ALA A 16 0.82 30.22 3.10
CA ALA A 16 1.48 28.93 3.36
C ALA A 16 0.56 27.82 3.92
N PRO A 17 -0.34 28.04 4.91
CA PRO A 17 -1.11 26.93 5.49
C PRO A 17 -2.18 26.38 4.54
N ALA A 18 -2.71 27.22 3.63
CA ALA A 18 -3.71 26.80 2.66
C ALA A 18 -3.11 25.86 1.60
N ALA A 19 -1.89 26.14 1.14
CA ALA A 19 -1.20 25.31 0.15
C ALA A 19 -0.86 23.91 0.69
N VAL A 20 -0.36 23.82 1.93
CA VAL A 20 -0.06 22.54 2.60
C VAL A 20 -1.32 21.69 2.77
N THR A 21 -2.44 22.32 3.13
CA THR A 21 -3.73 21.64 3.27
C THR A 21 -4.21 21.05 1.95
N ALA A 22 -4.16 21.83 0.86
CA ALA A 22 -4.58 21.36 -0.46
C ALA A 22 -3.69 20.22 -0.99
N SER A 23 -2.37 20.33 -0.81
CA SER A 23 -1.41 19.27 -1.14
C SER A 23 -1.70 17.99 -0.35
N SER A 24 -1.95 18.11 0.96
CA SER A 24 -2.25 16.96 1.83
C SER A 24 -3.56 16.27 1.45
N GLN A 25 -4.60 17.03 1.08
CA GLN A 25 -5.87 16.50 0.60
C GLN A 25 -5.69 15.73 -0.72
N ARG A 26 -4.98 16.31 -1.69
CA ARG A 26 -4.70 15.65 -2.96
C ARG A 26 -3.89 14.36 -2.77
N LEU A 27 -2.90 14.37 -1.87
CA LEU A 27 -2.12 13.19 -1.52
C LEU A 27 -2.99 12.11 -0.88
N ALA A 28 -3.87 12.50 0.05
CA ALA A 28 -4.81 11.57 0.66
C ALA A 28 -5.73 10.95 -0.40
N GLU A 29 -6.31 11.74 -1.30
CA GLU A 29 -7.16 11.23 -2.38
C GLU A 29 -6.42 10.27 -3.31
N SER A 30 -5.20 10.62 -3.70
CA SER A 30 -4.32 9.77 -4.51
C SER A 30 -4.06 8.43 -3.81
N LEU A 31 -3.63 8.47 -2.55
CA LEU A 31 -3.37 7.29 -1.73
C LEU A 31 -4.63 6.40 -1.57
N ARG A 32 -5.82 6.98 -1.52
CA ARG A 32 -7.07 6.20 -1.41
C ARG A 32 -7.49 5.55 -2.73
N ARG A 33 -7.05 6.08 -3.87
CA ARG A 33 -7.43 5.65 -5.22
C ARG A 33 -6.42 4.67 -5.82
N ALA A 34 -5.13 4.94 -5.65
CA ALA A 34 -4.06 4.09 -6.15
C ALA A 34 -3.67 3.02 -5.12
N ARG A 35 -3.20 1.87 -5.60
CA ARG A 35 -2.65 0.82 -4.73
C ARG A 35 -1.29 1.21 -4.17
N MET A 36 -0.49 1.87 -5.00
CA MET A 36 0.81 2.39 -4.63
C MET A 36 0.93 3.84 -5.10
N THR A 37 1.20 4.75 -4.17
CA THR A 37 1.52 6.14 -4.42
C THR A 37 2.97 6.39 -4.02
N VAL A 38 3.74 7.03 -4.89
CA VAL A 38 5.13 7.43 -4.63
C VAL A 38 5.19 8.95 -4.60
N LEU A 39 5.67 9.51 -3.50
CA LEU A 39 5.89 10.94 -3.35
C LEU A 39 7.39 11.24 -3.43
N CYS A 40 7.83 11.78 -4.56
CA CYS A 40 9.19 12.24 -4.78
C CYS A 40 9.31 13.73 -4.45
N GLY A 41 10.51 14.18 -4.08
CA GLY A 41 10.79 15.62 -3.96
C GLY A 41 12.22 15.85 -3.51
N GLU A 42 12.70 17.08 -3.63
CA GLU A 42 14.05 17.45 -3.24
C GLU A 42 14.30 17.23 -1.73
N PRO A 43 15.56 17.04 -1.30
CA PRO A 43 15.92 17.10 0.12
C PRO A 43 15.46 18.45 0.71
N GLY A 44 14.79 18.41 1.86
CA GLY A 44 14.28 19.62 2.50
C GLY A 44 13.00 20.22 1.88
N ALA A 45 12.40 19.60 0.85
CA ALA A 45 11.12 20.05 0.27
C ALA A 45 9.90 19.95 1.21
N GLY A 46 10.10 19.58 2.47
CA GLY A 46 9.03 19.44 3.45
C GLY A 46 8.19 18.17 3.30
N LYS A 47 8.70 17.10 2.66
CA LYS A 47 7.98 15.83 2.49
C LYS A 47 7.50 15.23 3.81
N SER A 48 8.42 15.05 4.77
CA SER A 48 8.10 14.51 6.09
C SER A 48 7.16 15.42 6.87
N ALA A 49 7.31 16.75 6.78
CA ALA A 49 6.38 17.69 7.40
C ALA A 49 4.98 17.62 6.77
N LEU A 50 4.89 17.55 5.44
CA LEU A 50 3.64 17.38 4.71
C LEU A 50 2.95 16.07 5.11
N VAL A 51 3.71 14.98 5.30
CA VAL A 51 3.16 13.71 5.74
C VAL A 51 2.72 13.78 7.20
N ALA A 52 3.61 14.18 8.11
CA ALA A 52 3.39 14.13 9.55
C ALA A 52 2.34 15.15 10.03
N GLU A 53 2.43 16.39 9.55
CA GLU A 53 1.57 17.50 10.00
C GLU A 53 0.35 17.69 9.11
N GLY A 54 0.45 17.31 7.83
CA GLY A 54 -0.63 17.48 6.84
C GLY A 54 -1.45 16.22 6.61
N LEU A 55 -0.82 15.17 6.12
CA LEU A 55 -1.50 13.94 5.67
C LEU A 55 -2.02 13.10 6.85
N LEU A 56 -1.16 12.77 7.83
CA LEU A 56 -1.52 11.86 8.92
C LEU A 56 -2.74 12.34 9.73
N PRO A 57 -2.87 13.63 10.09
CA PRO A 57 -4.08 14.12 10.77
C PRO A 57 -5.35 13.94 9.92
N LEU A 58 -5.26 14.15 8.60
CA LEU A 58 -6.41 13.95 7.69
C LEU A 58 -6.80 12.47 7.57
N LEU A 59 -5.82 11.56 7.54
CA LEU A 59 -6.09 10.13 7.51
C LEU A 59 -6.65 9.63 8.86
N ARG A 60 -6.06 10.08 9.97
CA ARG A 60 -6.48 9.71 11.33
C ARG A 60 -7.87 10.23 11.68
N ARG A 61 -8.19 11.47 11.33
CA ARG A 61 -9.53 12.04 11.56
C ARG A 61 -10.60 11.16 10.92
N ARG A 62 -10.40 10.76 9.66
CA ARG A 62 -11.33 9.87 8.97
C ARG A 62 -11.37 8.47 9.58
N SER A 63 -10.23 7.93 10.02
CA SER A 63 -10.22 6.63 10.72
C SER A 63 -11.05 6.66 12.00
N ALA A 64 -10.99 7.77 12.76
CA ALA A 64 -11.80 7.97 13.96
C ALA A 64 -13.29 8.11 13.63
N ASP A 65 -13.62 8.88 12.60
CA ASP A 65 -15.00 9.04 12.13
C ASP A 65 -15.57 7.70 11.60
N ALA A 66 -14.70 6.84 11.06
CA ALA A 66 -15.07 5.56 10.48
C ALA A 66 -15.11 4.42 11.51
N VAL A 67 -14.87 4.70 12.80
CA VAL A 67 -15.29 3.84 13.91
C VAL A 67 -16.81 3.95 14.06
N VAL A 68 -17.52 3.54 13.02
CA VAL A 68 -18.98 3.44 13.03
C VAL A 68 -19.30 2.07 13.62
N SER A 69 -20.14 2.05 14.65
CA SER A 69 -20.73 0.82 15.15
C SER A 69 -21.45 0.14 13.98
N VAL A 70 -20.87 -0.93 13.43
CA VAL A 70 -21.54 -1.72 12.40
C VAL A 70 -22.74 -2.38 13.06
N THR A 71 -23.91 -1.77 12.85
CA THR A 71 -25.18 -2.47 12.95
C THR A 71 -25.19 -3.49 11.84
N ARG A 72 -24.76 -4.71 12.20
CA ARG A 72 -24.89 -5.90 11.36
C ARG A 72 -26.32 -5.91 10.81
N ARG A 73 -26.50 -5.78 9.49
CA ARG A 73 -27.80 -6.03 8.84
C ARG A 73 -28.15 -7.49 9.11
N VAL A 74 -28.88 -7.73 10.19
CA VAL A 74 -29.57 -9.00 10.41
C VAL A 74 -30.82 -8.94 9.52
N PRO A 75 -31.09 -9.96 8.69
CA PRO A 75 -32.35 -10.04 7.96
C PRO A 75 -33.51 -10.05 8.97
N ASP A 76 -34.52 -9.25 8.65
CA ASP A 76 -35.83 -9.04 9.27
C ASP A 76 -36.25 -10.11 10.30
N VAL A 77 -35.81 -9.94 11.55
CA VAL A 77 -36.38 -10.65 12.71
C VAL A 77 -36.66 -9.60 13.78
N VAL A 78 -37.93 -9.23 13.90
CA VAL A 78 -38.45 -8.38 14.96
C VAL A 78 -38.40 -9.17 16.26
N LEU A 79 -37.36 -8.97 17.08
CA LEU A 79 -37.37 -9.44 18.46
C LEU A 79 -37.91 -8.32 19.38
N PRO A 80 -39.01 -8.57 20.12
CA PRO A 80 -39.67 -7.59 20.98
C PRO A 80 -39.02 -7.54 22.38
N PHE A 81 -37.69 -7.51 22.46
CA PHE A 81 -36.97 -7.37 23.73
C PHE A 81 -36.06 -6.14 23.71
N PRO A 82 -36.31 -5.15 24.60
CA PRO A 82 -35.49 -3.95 24.68
C PRO A 82 -34.16 -4.25 25.38
N ASP A 83 -33.10 -4.14 24.59
CA ASP A 83 -31.78 -3.61 24.92
C ASP A 83 -31.11 -4.00 26.26
N ARG A 84 -30.13 -4.91 26.17
CA ARG A 84 -28.95 -4.92 27.04
C ARG A 84 -27.69 -5.22 26.23
N ARG A 85 -27.14 -4.17 25.62
CA ARG A 85 -25.70 -4.03 25.26
C ARG A 85 -25.15 -5.11 24.33
N SER A 86 -25.69 -5.22 23.13
CA SER A 86 -24.86 -5.60 21.99
C SER A 86 -23.78 -4.51 21.87
N ARG A 87 -22.61 -4.73 22.49
CA ARG A 87 -21.42 -3.91 22.24
C ARG A 87 -21.20 -4.01 20.73
N GLY A 88 -21.60 -2.96 20.00
CA GLY A 88 -21.34 -2.88 18.57
C GLY A 88 -19.86 -3.15 18.39
N ARG A 89 -19.51 -4.20 17.65
CA ARG A 89 -18.11 -4.40 17.28
C ARG A 89 -17.71 -3.13 16.53
N ALA A 90 -16.78 -2.38 17.10
CA ALA A 90 -16.15 -1.28 16.41
C ALA A 90 -15.60 -1.83 15.09
N SER A 91 -16.14 -1.40 13.95
CA SER A 91 -15.47 -1.64 12.68
C SER A 91 -14.39 -0.60 12.53
N LEU A 92 -13.18 -1.03 12.29
CA LEU A 92 -12.09 -0.15 11.93
C LEU A 92 -12.15 -0.01 10.42
N ALA A 93 -12.90 0.94 9.87
CA ALA A 93 -13.04 1.00 8.42
C ALA A 93 -11.70 1.32 7.72
N GLU A 94 -10.84 2.11 8.37
CA GLU A 94 -9.54 2.52 7.86
C GLU A 94 -8.51 2.51 9.00
N MET A 95 -7.34 1.91 8.77
CA MET A 95 -6.22 1.88 9.70
C MET A 95 -4.97 2.44 9.03
N VAL A 96 -4.30 3.38 9.70
CA VAL A 96 -3.10 4.06 9.18
C VAL A 96 -1.88 3.57 9.95
N ILE A 97 -0.90 3.03 9.24
CA ILE A 97 0.37 2.58 9.79
C ILE A 97 1.46 3.46 9.20
N PHE A 98 2.22 4.14 10.07
CA PHE A 98 3.26 5.09 9.69
C PHE A 98 4.61 4.57 10.16
N LEU A 99 5.59 4.59 9.25
CA LEU A 99 6.97 4.20 9.52
C LEU A 99 7.92 5.25 8.94
N ASP A 100 8.71 5.88 9.80
CA ASP A 100 9.72 6.89 9.48
C ASP A 100 11.15 6.50 9.89
N ALA A 101 11.28 5.50 10.76
CA ALA A 101 12.55 5.02 11.28
C ALA A 101 12.97 3.68 10.63
N TRP A 102 14.14 3.69 9.98
CA TRP A 102 14.72 2.53 9.29
C TRP A 102 15.86 1.88 10.08
N ASN A 103 15.98 2.21 11.36
CA ASN A 103 17.09 1.85 12.24
C ASN A 103 17.00 0.36 12.61
N ALA A 104 15.78 -0.09 12.89
CA ALA A 104 15.41 -1.47 13.23
C ALA A 104 15.02 -2.27 11.97
N PRO A 105 14.90 -3.61 12.07
CA PRO A 105 14.39 -4.43 10.97
C PRO A 105 12.99 -3.97 10.54
N PRO A 106 12.81 -3.51 9.29
CA PRO A 106 11.62 -2.75 8.89
C PRO A 106 10.34 -3.58 8.96
N LEU A 107 10.41 -4.88 8.67
CA LEU A 107 9.28 -5.78 8.82
C LEU A 107 8.82 -5.90 10.29
N THR A 108 9.76 -5.94 11.23
CA THR A 108 9.42 -5.99 12.66
C THR A 108 8.74 -4.69 13.08
N SER A 109 9.31 -3.54 12.69
CA SER A 109 8.70 -2.23 12.96
C SER A 109 7.30 -2.10 12.37
N LEU A 110 7.05 -2.69 11.19
CA LEU A 110 5.74 -2.66 10.55
C LEU A 110 4.72 -3.52 11.30
N HIS A 111 5.12 -4.72 11.74
CA HIS A 111 4.29 -5.55 12.62
C HIS A 111 3.97 -4.84 13.94
N ASP A 112 4.98 -4.25 14.58
CA ASP A 112 4.81 -3.51 15.83
C ASP A 112 3.88 -2.28 15.63
N GLY A 113 3.94 -1.63 14.47
CA GLY A 113 3.03 -0.53 14.10
C GLY A 113 1.58 -0.97 13.89
N ILE A 114 1.37 -2.16 13.30
CA ILE A 114 0.04 -2.79 13.20
C ILE A 114 -0.48 -3.11 14.62
N ASP A 115 0.37 -3.73 15.44
CA ASP A 115 0.03 -4.07 16.83
C ASP A 115 -0.34 -2.84 17.66
N ALA A 116 0.46 -1.77 17.56
CA ALA A 116 0.18 -0.50 18.23
C ALA A 116 -1.16 0.10 17.78
N SER A 117 -1.45 0.06 16.48
CA SER A 117 -2.72 0.56 15.92
C SER A 117 -3.93 -0.25 16.39
N LEU A 118 -3.80 -1.58 16.47
CA LEU A 118 -4.85 -2.47 16.99
C LEU A 118 -5.11 -2.21 18.48
N ARG A 119 -4.06 -2.09 19.29
CA ARG A 119 -4.19 -1.77 20.73
C ARG A 119 -4.85 -0.40 20.94
N ALA A 120 -4.49 0.61 20.15
CA ALA A 120 -5.12 1.93 20.21
C ALA A 120 -6.62 1.87 19.88
N ALA A 121 -7.04 0.91 19.05
CA ALA A 121 -8.44 0.61 18.75
C ALA A 121 -9.13 -0.28 19.82
N GLY A 122 -8.44 -0.66 20.89
CA GLY A 122 -8.97 -1.56 21.92
C GLY A 122 -9.07 -3.02 21.48
N VAL A 123 -8.34 -3.41 20.44
CA VAL A 123 -8.24 -4.79 19.97
C VAL A 123 -6.93 -5.39 20.48
N ASP A 124 -7.02 -6.45 21.28
CA ASP A 124 -5.85 -7.17 21.75
C ASP A 124 -5.29 -8.08 20.63
N PRO A 125 -4.02 -7.92 20.23
CA PRO A 125 -3.41 -8.78 19.23
C PRO A 125 -3.04 -10.15 19.81
N GLU A 126 -4.02 -11.04 20.03
CA GLU A 126 -3.79 -12.48 20.21
C GLU A 126 -3.46 -13.19 18.88
N TRP A 127 -2.33 -12.84 18.24
CA TRP A 127 -2.00 -13.34 16.90
C TRP A 127 -0.53 -13.76 16.80
N HIS A 128 -0.28 -14.83 16.07
CA HIS A 128 1.06 -15.30 15.76
C HIS A 128 1.73 -14.35 14.74
N ARG A 129 3.07 -14.31 14.74
CA ARG A 129 3.84 -13.57 13.72
C ARG A 129 3.76 -14.30 12.36
N GLU A 130 2.62 -14.15 11.70
CA GLU A 130 2.39 -14.54 10.32
C GLU A 130 3.11 -13.59 9.35
N LYS A 131 3.17 -13.96 8.07
CA LYS A 131 3.63 -13.03 7.02
C LYS A 131 2.76 -11.78 7.02
N LEU A 132 3.35 -10.63 6.67
CA LEU A 132 2.66 -9.33 6.67
C LEU A 132 1.34 -9.41 5.89
N THR A 133 1.41 -10.04 4.72
CA THR A 133 0.26 -10.18 3.82
C THR A 133 -0.89 -10.98 4.44
N GLU A 134 -0.59 -12.16 4.99
CA GLU A 134 -1.57 -13.04 5.64
C GLU A 134 -2.23 -12.32 6.82
N ARG A 135 -1.41 -11.62 7.60
CA ARG A 135 -1.86 -10.83 8.74
C ARG A 135 -2.83 -9.72 8.32
N LEU A 136 -2.48 -8.91 7.30
CA LEU A 136 -3.34 -7.84 6.81
C LEU A 136 -4.64 -8.39 6.18
N GLN A 137 -4.56 -9.51 5.46
CA GLN A 137 -5.73 -10.16 4.89
C GLN A 137 -6.70 -10.65 5.97
N SER A 138 -6.19 -11.34 6.98
CA SER A 138 -7.00 -11.85 8.08
C SER A 138 -7.63 -10.73 8.90
N LEU A 139 -6.91 -9.62 9.14
CA LEU A 139 -7.48 -8.43 9.79
C LEU A 139 -8.56 -7.77 8.91
N ALA A 140 -8.31 -7.63 7.61
CA ALA A 140 -9.29 -7.10 6.66
C ALA A 140 -10.57 -7.95 6.64
N SER A 141 -10.45 -9.28 6.58
CA SER A 141 -11.60 -10.20 6.59
C SER A 141 -12.35 -10.17 7.91
N ARG A 142 -11.65 -10.03 9.04
CA ARG A 142 -12.27 -10.04 10.37
C ARG A 142 -12.97 -8.72 10.72
N PHE A 143 -12.39 -7.58 10.34
CA PHE A 143 -12.84 -6.26 10.78
C PHE A 143 -13.41 -5.39 9.65
N GLY A 144 -13.30 -5.83 8.39
CA GLY A 144 -13.66 -5.01 7.22
C GLY A 144 -12.71 -3.82 7.04
N THR A 145 -11.48 -3.91 7.54
CA THR A 145 -10.53 -2.81 7.59
C THR A 145 -9.76 -2.63 6.30
N ARG A 146 -9.65 -1.38 5.85
CA ARG A 146 -8.69 -0.97 4.84
C ARG A 146 -7.41 -0.43 5.48
N PHE A 147 -6.26 -0.83 4.96
CA PHE A 147 -4.96 -0.41 5.48
C PHE A 147 -4.34 0.68 4.60
N LEU A 148 -3.82 1.71 5.24
CA LEU A 148 -2.98 2.73 4.62
C LEU A 148 -1.58 2.65 5.24
N LEU A 149 -0.63 2.14 4.48
CA LEU A 149 0.77 2.04 4.88
C LEU A 149 1.52 3.27 4.38
N VAL A 150 2.20 3.99 5.27
CA VAL A 150 2.98 5.19 4.94
C VAL A 150 4.43 4.95 5.34
N LEU A 151 5.31 4.86 4.35
CA LEU A 151 6.74 4.65 4.51
C LEU A 151 7.47 5.96 4.17
N ASP A 152 7.89 6.70 5.19
CA ASP A 152 8.59 7.97 5.03
C ASP A 152 10.12 7.78 5.00
N GLY A 153 10.80 8.46 4.07
CA GLY A 153 12.25 8.39 3.94
C GLY A 153 12.77 7.02 3.51
N PHE A 154 12.02 6.31 2.65
CA PHE A 154 12.30 4.92 2.28
C PHE A 154 13.68 4.73 1.62
N GLU A 155 14.24 5.78 1.04
CA GLU A 155 15.58 5.79 0.46
C GLU A 155 16.67 5.40 1.47
N ALA A 156 16.47 5.68 2.76
CA ALA A 156 17.44 5.34 3.80
C ALA A 156 17.62 3.83 3.91
N LEU A 157 16.53 3.06 3.78
CA LEU A 157 16.60 1.59 3.73
C LEU A 157 17.21 1.10 2.41
N LEU A 158 16.86 1.74 1.29
CA LEU A 158 17.35 1.32 -0.02
C LEU A 158 18.86 1.52 -0.17
N GLN A 159 19.42 2.55 0.45
CA GLN A 159 20.84 2.90 0.38
C GLN A 159 21.71 2.19 1.43
N ALA A 160 21.13 1.64 2.50
CA ALA A 160 21.86 0.97 3.57
C ALA A 160 22.45 -0.38 3.10
N PRO A 161 23.79 -0.50 2.93
CA PRO A 161 24.40 -1.73 2.41
C PRO A 161 24.39 -2.88 3.43
N ASP A 162 24.45 -2.54 4.72
CA ASP A 162 24.40 -3.45 5.86
C ASP A 162 23.03 -4.13 6.04
N LYS A 163 22.00 -3.65 5.33
CA LYS A 163 20.61 -4.10 5.43
C LYS A 163 20.09 -4.76 4.17
N ALA A 164 20.97 -5.31 3.33
CA ALA A 164 20.60 -5.93 2.06
C ALA A 164 19.50 -6.99 2.23
N ASP A 165 19.65 -7.92 3.17
CA ASP A 165 18.69 -9.00 3.45
C ASP A 165 17.35 -8.45 3.95
N ALA A 166 17.39 -7.49 4.87
CA ALA A 166 16.20 -6.86 5.43
C ALA A 166 15.42 -6.04 4.38
N ARG A 167 16.16 -5.38 3.48
CA ARG A 167 15.61 -4.65 2.32
C ARG A 167 14.95 -5.60 1.34
N GLU A 168 15.59 -6.72 1.02
CA GLU A 168 15.02 -7.72 0.10
C GLU A 168 13.75 -8.36 0.69
N ALA A 169 13.79 -8.80 1.95
CA ALA A 169 12.65 -9.38 2.64
C ALA A 169 11.44 -8.42 2.68
N LEU A 170 11.67 -7.14 3.00
CA LEU A 170 10.60 -6.14 2.96
C LEU A 170 10.08 -5.92 1.53
N THR A 171 10.97 -5.84 0.55
CA THR A 171 10.59 -5.63 -0.86
C THR A 171 9.72 -6.79 -1.37
N ASP A 172 10.06 -8.02 -1.01
CA ASP A 172 9.28 -9.21 -1.35
C ASP A 172 7.89 -9.20 -0.69
N GLU A 173 7.80 -8.91 0.61
CA GLU A 173 6.51 -8.80 1.29
C GLU A 173 5.65 -7.67 0.72
N LEU A 174 6.23 -6.50 0.41
CA LEU A 174 5.49 -5.40 -0.22
C LEU A 174 5.02 -5.73 -1.64
N ALA A 175 5.87 -6.39 -2.45
CA ALA A 175 5.48 -6.84 -3.78
C ALA A 175 4.36 -7.88 -3.70
N HIS A 176 4.48 -8.84 -2.78
CA HIS A 176 3.47 -9.87 -2.56
C HIS A 176 2.13 -9.25 -2.12
N LEU A 177 2.17 -8.33 -1.15
CA LEU A 177 1.01 -7.59 -0.67
C LEU A 177 0.29 -6.83 -1.80
N LEU A 178 1.05 -6.11 -2.64
CA LEU A 178 0.49 -5.28 -3.72
C LEU A 178 -0.08 -6.08 -4.89
N ASN A 179 0.44 -7.29 -5.13
CA ASN A 179 -0.05 -8.19 -6.18
C ASN A 179 -1.33 -8.94 -5.77
N LEU A 180 -1.69 -8.94 -4.49
CA LEU A 180 -2.88 -9.60 -3.98
C LEU A 180 -4.05 -8.62 -3.82
N PRO A 181 -5.31 -9.10 -3.86
CA PRO A 181 -6.49 -8.26 -3.69
C PRO A 181 -6.75 -7.86 -2.22
N VAL A 182 -5.70 -7.73 -1.39
CA VAL A 182 -5.82 -7.28 0.01
C VAL A 182 -6.18 -5.80 0.02
N PRO A 183 -7.10 -5.29 0.86
CA PRO A 183 -7.46 -3.87 0.90
C PRO A 183 -6.37 -3.03 1.62
N ALA A 184 -5.16 -3.02 1.06
CA ALA A 184 -4.04 -2.20 1.50
C ALA A 184 -3.62 -1.25 0.38
N ASN A 185 -3.34 0.00 0.76
CA ASN A 185 -2.74 1.01 -0.11
C ASN A 185 -1.43 1.49 0.53
N LEU A 186 -0.42 1.71 -0.31
CA LEU A 186 0.94 2.03 0.10
C LEU A 186 1.34 3.42 -0.38
N LEU A 187 1.81 4.27 0.53
CA LEU A 187 2.52 5.51 0.24
C LEU A 187 4.00 5.32 0.55
N ILE A 188 4.86 5.57 -0.44
CA ILE A 188 6.30 5.64 -0.25
C ILE A 188 6.76 7.07 -0.51
N THR A 189 7.44 7.69 0.44
CA THR A 189 8.14 8.96 0.18
C THR A 189 9.60 8.71 -0.13
N LEU A 190 10.12 9.46 -1.10
CA LEU A 190 11.49 9.35 -1.58
C LEU A 190 12.07 10.72 -1.93
N ARG A 191 13.39 10.80 -1.95
CA ARG A 191 14.09 11.84 -2.71
C ARG A 191 13.90 11.67 -4.21
N ALA A 192 13.95 12.78 -4.95
CA ALA A 192 13.81 12.77 -6.41
C ALA A 192 14.88 11.87 -7.09
N ASP A 193 16.13 11.93 -6.63
CA ASP A 193 17.25 11.13 -7.14
C ASP A 193 17.18 9.64 -6.74
N ALA A 194 16.43 9.31 -5.68
CA ALA A 194 16.26 7.93 -5.20
C ALA A 194 15.16 7.15 -5.95
N GLN A 195 14.46 7.77 -6.91
CA GLN A 195 13.34 7.12 -7.60
C GLN A 195 13.75 5.85 -8.36
N GLU A 196 14.95 5.81 -8.93
CA GLU A 196 15.46 4.65 -9.65
C GLU A 196 15.70 3.44 -8.73
N LEU A 197 15.93 3.68 -7.44
CA LEU A 197 16.11 2.62 -6.45
C LEU A 197 14.83 1.80 -6.24
N LEU A 198 13.66 2.29 -6.67
CA LEU A 198 12.41 1.52 -6.68
C LEU A 198 12.26 0.60 -7.89
N ALA A 199 13.16 0.65 -8.88
CA ALA A 199 13.07 -0.19 -10.07
C ALA A 199 12.92 -1.70 -9.74
N PRO A 200 13.65 -2.27 -8.76
CA PRO A 200 13.47 -3.68 -8.37
C PRO A 200 12.05 -3.98 -7.88
N LEU A 201 11.49 -3.14 -6.99
CA LEU A 201 10.11 -3.29 -6.51
C LEU A 201 9.13 -3.21 -7.68
N ARG A 202 9.26 -2.20 -8.55
CA ARG A 202 8.36 -2.00 -9.70
C ARG A 202 8.37 -3.17 -10.68
N ARG A 203 9.51 -3.82 -10.90
CA ARG A 203 9.60 -5.02 -11.76
C ARG A 203 8.84 -6.23 -11.20
N ARG A 204 8.63 -6.28 -9.88
CA ARG A 204 7.90 -7.36 -9.20
C ARG A 204 6.38 -7.11 -9.14
N LEU A 205 5.88 -5.96 -9.61
CA LEU A 205 4.45 -5.62 -9.58
C LEU A 205 3.76 -5.98 -10.90
N TYR A 206 2.64 -6.69 -10.82
CA TYR A 206 1.86 -7.12 -11.98
C TYR A 206 0.47 -6.47 -11.99
N GLY A 207 0.21 -5.59 -12.95
CA GLY A 207 -1.10 -4.94 -13.09
C GLY A 207 -1.47 -3.95 -11.98
N VAL A 208 -0.52 -3.61 -11.10
CA VAL A 208 -0.73 -2.67 -9.99
C VAL A 208 -0.65 -1.24 -10.50
N SER A 209 -1.65 -0.42 -10.13
CA SER A 209 -1.61 1.01 -10.42
C SER A 209 -0.60 1.71 -9.51
N VAL A 210 0.40 2.34 -10.14
CA VAL A 210 1.42 3.15 -9.45
C VAL A 210 1.24 4.60 -9.85
N GLU A 211 0.98 5.47 -8.88
CA GLU A 211 0.88 6.91 -9.08
C GLU A 211 2.13 7.59 -8.53
N VAL A 212 2.83 8.35 -9.36
CA VAL A 212 4.04 9.09 -8.96
C VAL A 212 3.73 10.58 -8.92
N LEU A 213 3.95 11.16 -7.75
CA LEU A 213 3.73 12.56 -7.42
C LEU A 213 5.08 13.21 -7.11
N ALA A 214 5.33 14.40 -7.63
CA ALA A 214 6.47 15.22 -7.22
C ALA A 214 6.00 16.34 -6.31
N LEU A 215 6.81 16.66 -5.30
CA LEU A 215 6.63 17.79 -4.42
C LEU A 215 7.63 18.87 -4.81
N GLU A 216 7.13 19.98 -5.33
CA GLU A 216 7.90 21.17 -5.69
C GLU A 216 7.34 22.36 -4.91
N GLU A 217 8.19 23.04 -4.13
CA GLU A 217 7.81 24.24 -3.36
C GLU A 217 6.54 24.07 -2.50
N GLY A 218 6.34 22.87 -1.92
CA GLY A 218 5.15 22.55 -1.11
C GLY A 218 3.88 22.26 -1.92
N ARG A 219 3.96 22.22 -3.25
CA ARG A 219 2.86 21.87 -4.16
C ARG A 219 3.08 20.50 -4.77
N ILE A 220 2.01 19.71 -4.82
CA ILE A 220 2.04 18.40 -5.46
C ILE A 220 1.75 18.55 -6.96
N LEU A 221 2.75 18.17 -7.76
CA LEU A 221 2.65 17.99 -9.19
C LEU A 221 2.47 16.51 -9.51
N GLN A 222 1.50 16.18 -10.36
CA GLN A 222 1.30 14.81 -10.79
C GLN A 222 2.21 14.54 -12.00
N VAL A 223 3.25 13.73 -11.80
CA VAL A 223 4.30 13.52 -12.81
C VAL A 223 3.95 12.39 -13.76
N SER A 224 3.39 11.30 -13.23
CA SER A 224 3.00 10.18 -14.07
C SER A 224 2.01 9.28 -13.37
N ARG A 225 1.03 8.84 -14.16
CA ARG A 225 0.19 7.69 -13.83
C ARG A 225 0.64 6.56 -14.74
N ALA A 226 1.40 5.62 -14.20
CA ALA A 226 1.63 4.37 -14.92
C ALA A 226 0.28 3.63 -14.90
N GLY A 227 -0.46 3.71 -16.01
CA GLY A 227 -1.59 2.82 -16.23
C GLY A 227 -1.11 1.36 -16.13
N PRO A 228 -1.98 0.41 -15.78
CA PRO A 228 -1.64 -1.00 -15.90
C PRO A 228 -1.08 -1.21 -17.31
N ALA A 229 0.11 -1.80 -17.39
CA ALA A 229 0.73 -2.08 -18.69
C ALA A 229 -0.35 -2.75 -19.56
N PRO A 230 -0.58 -2.26 -20.80
CA PRO A 230 -1.58 -2.87 -21.66
C PRO A 230 -1.23 -4.35 -21.72
N THR A 231 -2.16 -5.21 -21.30
CA THR A 231 -2.04 -6.65 -21.46
C THR A 231 -1.57 -6.86 -22.89
N PRO A 232 -0.40 -7.49 -23.13
CA PRO A 232 0.09 -7.67 -24.50
C PRO A 232 -1.06 -8.32 -25.25
N ALA A 233 -1.57 -7.63 -26.28
CA ALA A 233 -2.62 -8.16 -27.11
C ALA A 233 -2.18 -9.58 -27.51
N PRO A 234 -3.06 -10.60 -27.41
CA PRO A 234 -2.69 -11.95 -27.81
C PRO A 234 -2.09 -11.83 -29.21
N SER A 235 -0.81 -12.20 -29.34
CA SER A 235 -0.16 -12.21 -30.65
C SER A 235 -1.06 -13.01 -31.57
N PRO A 236 -1.39 -12.51 -32.77
CA PRO A 236 -2.23 -13.26 -33.70
C PRO A 236 -1.56 -14.63 -33.86
N GLU A 237 -2.24 -15.68 -33.43
CA GLU A 237 -1.81 -17.06 -33.66
C GLU A 237 -1.43 -17.17 -35.14
N PRO A 238 -0.21 -17.65 -35.46
CA PRO A 238 0.10 -17.96 -36.85
C PRO A 238 -0.94 -18.99 -37.30
N ALA A 239 -1.76 -18.60 -38.27
CA ALA A 239 -2.78 -19.44 -38.88
C ALA A 239 -2.13 -20.77 -39.27
N VAL A 240 -2.42 -21.82 -38.49
CA VAL A 240 -1.94 -23.17 -38.76
C VAL A 240 -2.73 -23.66 -39.95
N SER A 241 -2.09 -23.69 -41.12
CA SER A 241 -2.66 -24.31 -42.32
C SER A 241 -3.06 -25.76 -42.00
N PRO A 242 -4.28 -26.20 -42.36
CA PRO A 242 -4.67 -27.59 -42.22
C PRO A 242 -3.94 -28.42 -43.29
N THR A 243 -2.78 -28.98 -42.96
CA THR A 243 -2.17 -30.04 -43.77
C THR A 243 -2.85 -31.36 -43.42
N SER A 244 -3.58 -31.86 -44.40
CA SER A 244 -4.21 -33.18 -44.43
C SER A 244 -3.25 -34.27 -43.97
N ALA A 245 -3.51 -34.84 -42.79
CA ALA A 245 -2.87 -36.06 -42.32
C ALA A 245 -3.63 -37.26 -42.89
N SER A 246 -3.02 -37.92 -43.87
CA SER A 246 -3.43 -39.24 -44.33
C SER A 246 -3.26 -40.28 -43.22
N VAL A 247 -4.30 -41.06 -43.07
CA VAL A 247 -4.44 -42.25 -42.23
C VAL A 247 -3.28 -43.23 -42.47
N SER A 248 -2.65 -43.70 -41.41
CA SER A 248 -1.94 -44.99 -41.39
C SER A 248 -2.17 -45.67 -40.05
N LEU A 249 -3.11 -46.62 -40.08
CA LEU A 249 -3.31 -47.66 -39.09
C LEU A 249 -2.09 -48.60 -39.09
N ALA A 250 -1.41 -48.70 -37.96
CA ALA A 250 -0.60 -49.87 -37.65
C ALA A 250 -0.66 -50.15 -36.14
N SER A 251 -1.32 -51.27 -35.86
CA SER A 251 -1.41 -51.95 -34.57
C SER A 251 -0.05 -52.32 -33.97
N ALA A 252 0.05 -52.25 -32.64
CA ALA A 252 0.61 -53.28 -31.76
C ALA A 252 0.47 -52.78 -30.31
N MET A 253 -0.34 -53.42 -29.46
CA MET A 253 0.16 -54.37 -28.44
C MET A 253 1.47 -53.88 -27.81
N THR A 254 1.56 -53.65 -26.49
CA THR A 254 1.72 -54.72 -25.50
C THR A 254 1.77 -54.08 -24.10
N ARG A 255 1.01 -54.61 -23.12
CA ARG A 255 1.31 -54.88 -21.68
C ARG A 255 2.16 -53.86 -20.89
N SER A 256 2.05 -53.64 -19.59
CA SER A 256 1.36 -54.24 -18.43
C SER A 256 2.11 -53.68 -17.21
N ARG A 257 1.43 -53.61 -16.04
CA ARG A 257 2.02 -53.74 -14.68
C ARG A 257 2.74 -52.47 -14.15
N ALA A 258 2.67 -52.06 -12.88
CA ALA A 258 1.83 -52.21 -11.68
C ALA A 258 2.48 -51.25 -10.63
N PRO A 259 1.86 -50.97 -9.47
CA PRO A 259 2.32 -49.97 -8.51
C PRO A 259 3.23 -50.59 -7.43
N SER A 260 4.00 -49.73 -6.74
CA SER A 260 4.61 -50.06 -5.45
C SER A 260 4.68 -48.83 -4.54
N PRO A 261 4.09 -48.88 -3.33
CA PRO A 261 4.41 -48.00 -2.21
C PRO A 261 5.40 -48.68 -1.26
N SER A 262 6.14 -47.90 -0.46
CA SER A 262 6.73 -48.24 0.86
C SER A 262 7.66 -47.10 1.33
N PRO A 263 8.07 -47.07 2.61
CA PRO A 263 7.35 -47.37 3.86
C PRO A 263 7.12 -46.12 4.72
#